data_AF-A0A9D1XM51-F1
#
_entry.id   AF-A0A9D1XM51-F1
#
_cell.length_a   1.000
_cell.length_b   1.000
_cell.length_c   1.000
_cell.angle_alpha   90.00
_cell.angle_beta   90.00
_cell.angle_gamma   90.00
#
_symmetry.space_group_name_H-M   'P 1'
#
loop_
_entity.id
_entity.type
_entity.pdbx_description
1 polymer ?
#
loop_
_entity_poly.entity_id
_entity_poly.type
_entity_poly.pdbx_seq_one_letter_code
_entity_poly.pdbx_strand_id
1 'polypeptide(L)' 'MKKCPYCKKNIPDSAKVCPYCGNRLEKGYQPMKRTNSFPNYIYTILALILIFSPVLTTFMFGSLLGETIDE' A
#
# COMPACT_ATOMS: atom_id res chain seq x y z
N MET A 1 3.47 33.86 -16.16
CA MET A 1 4.02 33.74 -14.80
C MET A 1 3.23 34.67 -13.90
N LYS A 2 2.92 34.24 -12.68
CA LYS A 2 2.14 35.02 -11.71
C LYS A 2 2.87 35.15 -10.39
N LYS A 3 2.46 36.13 -9.58
CA LYS A 3 3.02 36.37 -8.25
C LYS A 3 2.18 35.63 -7.21
N CYS A 4 2.82 34.90 -6.30
CA CYS A 4 2.12 34.23 -5.22
C CYS A 4 1.49 35.26 -4.25
N PRO A 5 0.18 35.20 -3.95
CA PRO A 5 -0.47 36.16 -3.06
C PRO A 5 0.00 36.06 -1.60
N TYR A 6 0.57 34.91 -1.20
CA TYR A 6 1.02 34.67 0.17
C TYR A 6 2.48 35.08 0.40
N CYS A 7 3.42 34.64 -0.46
CA CYS A 7 4.86 34.86 -0.27
C CYS A 7 5.49 35.84 -1.27
N LYS A 8 4.71 36.39 -2.20
CA LYS A 8 5.16 37.39 -3.19
C LYS A 8 6.26 36.92 -4.16
N LYS A 9 6.63 35.64 -4.18
CA LYS A 9 7.57 35.07 -5.16
C LYS A 9 6.89 34.78 -6.50
N ASN A 10 7.67 34.81 -7.58
CA ASN A 10 7.20 34.47 -8.93
C ASN A 10 7.03 32.95 -9.07
N ILE A 11 5.88 32.54 -9.60
CA ILE A 11 5.47 31.14 -9.76
C ILE A 11 4.87 30.93 -11.16
N PRO A 12 4.87 29.69 -11.68
CA PRO A 12 4.21 29.40 -12.94
C PRO A 12 2.68 29.55 -12.82
N ASP A 13 2.01 29.91 -13.91
CA ASP A 13 0.55 30.16 -13.90
C ASP A 13 -0.25 28.90 -13.60
N SER A 14 0.29 27.73 -14.00
CA SER A 14 -0.24 26.39 -13.75
C SER A 14 -0.03 25.88 -12.33
N ALA A 15 0.71 26.60 -11.47
CA ALA A 15 0.92 26.17 -10.09
C ALA A 15 -0.41 26.17 -9.31
N LYS A 16 -0.78 24.99 -8.80
CA LYS A 16 -1.90 24.79 -7.87
C LYS A 16 -1.50 25.01 -6.41
N VAL A 17 -0.22 24.79 -6.10
CA VAL A 17 0.40 25.01 -4.79
C VAL A 17 1.69 25.78 -5.01
N CYS A 18 1.97 26.76 -4.15
CA CYS A 18 3.21 27.51 -4.23
C CYS A 18 4.41 26.64 -3.80
N PRO A 19 5.44 26.44 -4.65
CA PRO A 19 6.61 25.62 -4.31
C PRO A 19 7.50 26.24 -3.24
N TYR A 20 7.34 27.53 -2.95
CA TYR A 20 8.15 28.25 -1.96
C TYR A 20 7.53 28.30 -0.57
N CYS A 21 6.20 28.42 -0.47
CA CYS A 21 5.52 28.56 0.82
C CYS A 21 4.50 27.45 1.12
N GLY A 22 4.21 26.55 0.18
CA GLY A 22 3.28 25.43 0.37
C GLY A 22 1.80 25.80 0.39
N ASN A 23 1.44 27.08 0.26
CA ASN A 23 0.04 27.51 0.24
C ASN A 23 -0.66 27.08 -1.06
N ARG A 24 -1.93 26.70 -0.91
CA ARG A 24 -2.81 26.33 -2.04
C ARG A 24 -3.29 27.60 -2.74
N LEU A 25 -3.22 27.61 -4.06
CA LEU A 25 -3.59 28.73 -4.91
C LEU A 25 -4.95 28.49 -5.59
N GLU A 26 -5.34 27.23 -5.74
CA GLU A 26 -6.59 26.81 -6.36
C GLU A 26 -7.56 26.30 -5.29
N LYS A 27 -8.78 26.86 -5.26
CA LYS A 27 -9.82 26.48 -4.31
C LYS A 27 -10.35 25.10 -4.68
N GLY A 28 -10.25 24.13 -3.76
CA GLY A 28 -10.67 22.75 -3.99
C GLY A 28 -9.54 21.80 -4.43
N TYR A 29 -8.33 22.30 -4.68
CA TYR A 29 -7.18 21.41 -4.89
C TYR A 29 -6.84 20.69 -3.59
N GLN A 30 -6.99 19.37 -3.58
CA GLN A 30 -6.46 18.49 -2.54
C GLN A 30 -5.25 17.76 -3.11
N PRO A 31 -4.05 17.92 -2.51
CA PRO A 31 -2.91 17.12 -2.93
C PRO A 31 -3.24 15.65 -2.67
N MET A 32 -2.87 14.78 -3.60
CA MET A 32 -3.01 13.35 -3.42
C MET A 32 -2.23 12.95 -2.15
N LYS A 33 -2.93 12.52 -1.11
CA LYS A 33 -2.29 11.98 0.09
C LYS A 33 -1.56 10.72 -0.36
N ARG A 34 -0.23 10.69 -0.24
CA ARG A 34 0.57 9.50 -0.51
C ARG A 34 0.15 8.44 0.50
N THR A 35 -0.79 7.58 0.12
CA THR A 35 -1.17 6.42 0.90
C THR A 35 -0.17 5.33 0.57
N ASN A 36 0.64 4.93 1.54
CA ASN A 36 1.53 3.79 1.34
C ASN A 36 0.64 2.54 1.41
N SER A 37 0.23 2.06 0.24
CA SER A 37 -0.78 1.01 0.08
C SER A 37 -0.25 -0.40 0.30
N PHE A 38 0.90 -0.54 0.98
CA PHE A 38 1.39 -1.81 1.52
C PHE A 38 1.11 -1.87 3.02
N PRO A 39 -0.15 -2.12 3.40
CA PRO A 39 -0.51 -2.34 4.79
C PRO A 39 0.14 -3.62 5.30
N ASN A 40 0.48 -3.61 6.59
CA ASN A 40 1.14 -4.71 7.28
C ASN A 40 0.36 -6.05 7.22
N TYR A 41 -0.92 -6.04 6.82
CA TYR A 41 -1.73 -7.26 6.68
C TYR A 41 -1.20 -8.22 5.62
N ILE A 42 -0.48 -7.73 4.60
CA ILE A 42 0.06 -8.62 3.56
C ILE A 42 1.04 -9.61 4.19
N TYR A 43 1.90 -9.15 5.10
CA TYR A 43 2.82 -10.02 5.84
C TYR A 43 2.10 -10.99 6.78
N THR A 44 0.99 -10.56 7.40
CA THR A 44 0.20 -11.47 8.24
C THR A 44 -0.46 -12.58 7.43
N ILE A 45 -1.00 -12.28 6.24
CA ILE A 45 -1.58 -13.30 5.35
C ILE A 45 -0.50 -14.28 4.86
N LEU A 46 0.67 -13.78 4.45
CA LEU A 46 1.78 -14.62 4.01
C LEU A 46 2.24 -15.59 5.11
N ALA A 47 2.38 -15.11 6.35
CA ALA A 47 2.75 -15.96 7.48
C ALA A 47 1.72 -17.07 7.74
N LEU A 48 0.42 -16.75 7.67
CA LEU A 48 -0.63 -17.76 7.83
C LEU A 48 -0.56 -18.83 6.73
N ILE A 49 -0.40 -18.44 5.46
CA ILE A 49 -0.29 -19.40 4.36
C ILE A 49 0.90 -20.35 4.57
N LEU A 50 2.06 -19.83 4.97
CA LEU A 50 3.27 -20.62 5.22
C LEU A 50 3.12 -21.60 6.40
N ILE A 51 2.32 -21.27 7.40
CA ILE A 51 2.09 -22.14 8.57
C ILE A 51 0.98 -23.15 8.29
N PHE A 52 -0.12 -22.72 7.66
CA PHE A 52 -1.28 -23.58 7.40
C PHE A 52 -1.07 -24.52 6.21
N SER A 53 -0.31 -24.12 5.18
CA SER A 53 0.01 -24.98 4.04
C SER A 53 0.62 -26.34 4.44
N PRO A 54 1.71 -26.41 5.22
CA PRO A 54 2.32 -27.68 5.61
C PRO A 54 1.42 -28.51 6.54
N VAL A 55 0.66 -27.87 7.44
CA VAL A 55 -0.26 -28.56 8.35
C VAL A 55 -1.42 -29.18 7.57
N LEU A 56 -1.98 -28.45 6.59
CA LEU A 56 -3.05 -28.95 5.75
C LEU A 56 -2.56 -30.06 4.81
N THR A 57 -1.36 -29.91 4.23
CA THR A 57 -0.77 -30.96 3.37
C THR A 57 -0.44 -32.21 4.15
N THR A 58 0.15 -32.11 5.35
CA THR A 58 0.48 -33.28 6.18
C THR A 58 -0.77 -33.99 6.70
N PHE A 59 -1.82 -33.24 7.04
CA PHE A 59 -3.09 -33.81 7.48
C PHE A 59 -3.84 -34.55 6.35
N MET A 60 -3.84 -33.98 5.14
CA MET A 60 -4.49 -34.59 3.98
C MET A 60 -3.67 -35.76 3.40
N PHE A 61 -2.33 -35.67 3.36
CA PHE A 61 -1.47 -36.77 2.92
C PHE A 61 -1.32 -37.89 3.97
N GLY A 62 -1.38 -37.56 5.27
CA GLY A 62 -1.34 -38.55 6.34
C GLY A 62 -2.54 -39.51 6.30
N SER A 63 -3.70 -39.01 5.87
CA SER A 63 -4.89 -39.85 5.63
C SER A 63 -4.76 -40.74 4.40
N LEU A 64 -3.80 -40.49 3.50
CA LEU A 64 -3.62 -41.19 2.22
C LEU A 64 -2.50 -42.25 2.27
N LEU A 65 -1.55 -42.13 3.21
CA LEU A 65 -0.46 -43.10 3.41
C LEU A 65 -0.82 -44.21 4.41
N GLY A 66 -2.00 -44.17 5.02
CA GLY A 66 -2.48 -45.17 5.99
C GLY A 66 -3.07 -46.45 5.39
N GLU A 67 -3.15 -46.57 4.06
CA GLU A 67 -3.81 -47.71 3.37
C GLU A 67 -2.86 -48.60 2.55
N THR A 68 -1.53 -48.42 2.59
CA THR A 68 -0.59 -49.23 1.78
C THR A 68 0.39 -50.10 2.57
N ILE A 69 0.03 -50.54 3.78
CA ILE A 69 0.75 -51.62 4.46
C ILE A 69 -0.29 -52.59 4.99
N ASP A 70 -0.64 -53.58 4.18
CA ASP A 70 -1.03 -54.92 4.63
C ASP A 70 -0.87 -55.82 3.39
N GLU A 71 0.31 -56.46 3.31
CA GLU A 71 0.65 -57.60 2.45
C GLU A 71 0.48 -58.89 3.24
#